data_AF-A0A2V7ELV5-F1
#
_entry.id   AF-A0A2V7ELV5-F1
#
_cell.length_a   1.000
_cell.length_b   1.000
_cell.length_c   1.000
_cell.angle_alpha   90.00
_cell.angle_beta   90.00
_cell.angle_gamma   90.00
#
_symmetry.space_group_name_H-M   'P 1'
#
loop_
_entity.id
_entity.type
_entity.pdbx_description
1 polymer ?
#
loop_
_entity_poly.entity_id
_entity_poly.type
_entity_poly.pdbx_seq_one_letter_code
_entity_poly.pdbx_strand_id
1 'polypeptide(L)'
;MAEREPVSLDALNGLLRERQRYEEWLTALEDKRSSTSESVYQRVQADYQTRLREVSSKLADRAGELRESIDALTMRLDEISRQESQQREARQEAELRAAVGEYTDKQWKEIGGAWDKELVRLVKDKNAIEAQLNELNRIFALSVKEKQAGAIALGRPGSEDGSGGGSRAPISPVVPRPAIPEPPTLNPPSRVEQPVSSRPQPAAPSTPTTRTPFDEFPVLRPGSGPASPPSSAAVATPPSVPKTGGTQDPRSEQHKTLKCPECGAANYPTEWYCERCGGELATM
;
A
#
# COMPACT_ATOMS: atom_id res chain seq x y z
N MET A 1 -9.57 -26.61 3.13
CA MET A 1 -9.28 -25.60 4.18
C MET A 1 -10.62 -25.16 4.71
N ALA A 2 -10.84 -25.22 6.02
CA ALA A 2 -12.12 -24.80 6.59
C ALA A 2 -12.35 -23.33 6.24
N GLU A 3 -13.44 -23.03 5.56
CA GLU A 3 -13.94 -21.67 5.37
C GLU A 3 -14.27 -21.15 6.78
N ARG A 4 -13.28 -20.53 7.42
CA ARG A 4 -13.47 -19.83 8.69
C ARG A 4 -14.47 -18.73 8.40
N GLU A 5 -15.65 -18.85 9.02
CA GLU A 5 -16.71 -17.87 8.95
C GLU A 5 -16.13 -16.49 9.28
N PRO A 6 -16.35 -15.47 8.44
CA PRO A 6 -15.76 -14.16 8.65
C PRO A 6 -16.18 -13.63 10.02
N VAL A 7 -15.25 -12.96 10.72
CA VAL A 7 -15.52 -12.34 12.02
C VAL A 7 -16.74 -11.44 11.90
N SER A 8 -17.87 -11.88 12.48
CA SER A 8 -19.10 -11.10 12.45
C SER A 8 -18.98 -9.90 13.39
N LEU A 9 -19.24 -8.71 12.87
CA LEU A 9 -19.15 -7.46 13.62
C LEU A 9 -20.23 -7.30 14.65
N ASP A 10 -21.41 -7.87 14.39
CA ASP A 10 -22.48 -7.88 15.37
C ASP A 10 -22.06 -8.66 16.62
N ALA A 11 -21.29 -9.73 16.44
CA ALA A 11 -20.70 -10.47 17.54
C ALA A 11 -19.62 -9.65 18.27
N LEU A 12 -18.76 -8.95 17.53
CA LEU A 12 -17.76 -8.05 18.13
C LEU A 12 -18.44 -6.93 18.92
N ASN A 13 -19.36 -6.19 18.32
CA ASN A 13 -20.17 -5.15 18.95
C ASN A 13 -20.96 -5.67 20.16
N GLY A 14 -21.48 -6.90 20.11
CA GLY A 14 -22.10 -7.58 21.25
C GLY A 14 -21.14 -7.69 22.43
N LEU A 15 -19.94 -8.24 22.22
CA LEU A 15 -18.89 -8.35 23.25
C LEU A 15 -18.47 -6.99 23.80
N LEU A 16 -18.45 -5.94 22.96
CA LEU A 16 -18.13 -4.59 23.38
C LEU A 16 -19.14 -4.02 24.37
N ARG A 17 -20.44 -4.20 24.08
CA ARG A 17 -21.53 -3.77 24.98
C ARG A 17 -21.54 -4.57 26.27
N GLU A 18 -21.27 -5.88 26.19
CA GLU A 18 -21.14 -6.73 27.39
C GLU A 18 -20.00 -6.27 28.30
N ARG A 19 -18.83 -5.99 27.72
CA ARG A 19 -17.68 -5.44 28.45
C ARG A 19 -18.06 -4.17 29.19
N GLN A 20 -18.67 -3.21 28.49
CA GLN A 20 -19.09 -1.94 29.07
C GLN A 20 -20.07 -2.16 30.24
N ARG A 21 -21.04 -3.07 30.07
CA ARG A 21 -22.00 -3.39 31.13
C ARG A 21 -21.33 -3.94 32.40
N TYR A 22 -20.33 -4.80 32.25
CA TYR A 22 -19.57 -5.30 33.41
C TYR A 22 -18.75 -4.19 34.07
N GLU A 23 -18.14 -3.28 33.29
CA GLU A 23 -17.43 -2.11 33.81
C GLU A 23 -18.38 -1.17 34.59
N GLU A 24 -19.58 -0.93 34.07
CA GLU A 24 -20.64 -0.15 34.74
C GLU A 24 -21.11 -0.83 36.04
N TRP A 25 -21.35 -2.14 36.02
CA TRP A 25 -21.71 -2.88 37.23
C TRP A 25 -20.61 -2.89 38.28
N LEU A 26 -19.35 -2.98 37.88
CA LEU A 26 -18.21 -2.87 38.81
C LEU A 26 -18.11 -1.46 39.42
N THR A 27 -18.37 -0.42 38.63
CA THR A 27 -18.39 0.97 39.12
C THR A 27 -19.52 1.16 40.14
N ALA A 28 -20.74 0.74 39.80
CA ALA A 28 -21.88 0.82 40.69
C ALA A 28 -21.73 -0.07 41.96
N LEU A 29 -20.95 -1.14 41.87
CA LEU A 29 -20.60 -1.99 43.01
C LEU A 29 -19.63 -1.27 43.95
N GLU A 30 -18.66 -0.51 43.42
CA GLU A 30 -17.72 0.29 44.20
C GLU A 30 -18.43 1.39 45.02
N ASP A 31 -19.40 2.08 44.41
CA ASP A 31 -20.18 3.12 45.11
C ASP A 31 -20.95 2.59 46.32
N LYS A 32 -21.30 1.29 46.30
CA LYS A 32 -22.05 0.60 47.36
C LYS A 32 -21.16 -0.15 48.35
N ARG A 33 -19.83 0.00 48.25
CA ARG A 33 -18.87 -0.73 49.07
C ARG A 33 -19.05 -0.47 50.56
N SER A 34 -19.25 0.78 50.97
CA SER A 34 -19.39 1.15 52.39
C SER A 34 -20.69 0.65 53.03
N SER A 35 -21.74 0.42 52.23
CA SER A 35 -23.05 -0.06 52.70
C SER A 35 -23.23 -1.57 52.64
N THR A 36 -22.23 -2.31 52.13
CA THR A 36 -22.31 -3.74 51.89
C THR A 36 -21.29 -4.47 52.77
N SER A 37 -21.62 -5.69 53.23
CA SER A 37 -20.64 -6.51 53.94
C SER A 37 -19.45 -6.86 53.02
N GLU A 38 -18.23 -6.70 53.53
CA GLU A 38 -16.98 -6.90 52.78
C GLU A 38 -16.93 -8.27 52.06
N SER A 39 -17.34 -9.35 52.73
CA SER A 39 -17.30 -10.70 52.16
C SER A 39 -18.26 -10.92 50.98
N VAL A 40 -19.41 -10.23 50.97
CA VAL A 40 -20.37 -10.28 49.86
C VAL A 40 -19.88 -9.42 48.71
N TYR A 41 -19.39 -8.20 49.00
CA TYR A 41 -18.80 -7.31 48.00
C TYR A 41 -17.66 -8.00 47.25
N GLN A 42 -16.69 -8.59 47.97
CA GLN A 42 -15.55 -9.27 47.36
C GLN A 42 -15.96 -10.42 46.44
N ARG A 43 -16.99 -11.19 46.83
CA ARG A 43 -17.48 -12.32 46.02
C ARG A 43 -18.13 -11.84 44.72
N VAL A 44 -18.99 -10.84 44.80
CA VAL A 44 -19.68 -10.27 43.62
C VAL A 44 -18.68 -9.56 42.70
N GLN A 45 -17.73 -8.82 43.29
CA GLN A 45 -16.65 -8.16 42.55
C GLN A 45 -15.80 -9.19 41.80
N ALA A 46 -15.40 -10.28 42.44
CA ALA A 46 -14.61 -11.34 41.81
C ALA A 46 -15.36 -12.04 40.66
N ASP A 47 -16.67 -12.25 40.78
CA ASP A 47 -17.50 -12.79 39.69
C ASP A 47 -17.54 -11.84 38.49
N TYR A 48 -17.87 -10.56 38.70
CA TYR A 48 -17.89 -9.56 37.61
C TYR A 48 -16.51 -9.34 36.98
N GLN A 49 -15.44 -9.31 37.77
CA GLN A 49 -14.06 -9.24 37.24
C GLN A 49 -13.70 -10.47 36.40
N THR A 50 -14.17 -11.66 36.79
CA THR A 50 -13.93 -12.89 36.02
C THR A 50 -14.66 -12.85 34.69
N ARG A 51 -15.95 -12.50 34.69
CA ARG A 51 -16.74 -12.34 33.45
C ARG A 51 -16.17 -11.25 32.55
N LEU A 52 -15.72 -10.13 33.12
CA LEU A 52 -15.07 -9.06 32.37
C LEU A 52 -13.78 -9.54 31.69
N ARG A 53 -12.95 -10.33 32.38
CA ARG A 53 -11.75 -10.93 31.79
C ARG A 53 -12.10 -11.90 30.65
N GLU A 54 -13.12 -12.72 30.82
CA GLU A 54 -13.58 -13.65 29.78
C GLU A 54 -14.05 -12.91 28.51
N VAL A 55 -14.89 -11.88 28.66
CA VAL A 55 -15.35 -11.06 27.52
C VAL A 55 -14.18 -10.32 26.88
N SER A 56 -13.26 -9.80 27.67
CA SER A 56 -12.06 -9.11 27.17
C SER A 56 -11.14 -10.05 26.39
N SER A 57 -10.99 -11.31 26.83
CA SER A 57 -10.25 -12.34 26.08
C SER A 57 -10.91 -12.61 24.73
N LYS A 58 -12.22 -12.88 24.72
CA LYS A 58 -12.98 -13.13 23.47
C LYS A 58 -12.84 -11.97 22.49
N LEU A 59 -12.88 -10.73 22.99
CA LEU A 59 -12.69 -9.52 22.19
C LEU A 59 -11.29 -9.46 21.59
N ALA A 60 -10.26 -9.75 22.39
CA ALA A 60 -8.87 -9.79 21.93
C ALA A 60 -8.66 -10.85 20.83
N ASP A 61 -9.23 -12.04 21.00
CA ASP A 61 -9.15 -13.14 20.02
C ASP A 61 -9.79 -12.71 18.69
N ARG A 62 -11.02 -12.17 18.73
CA ARG A 62 -11.72 -11.68 17.52
C ARG A 62 -11.00 -10.51 16.85
N ALA A 63 -10.42 -9.61 17.62
CA ALA A 63 -9.60 -8.53 17.07
C ALA A 63 -8.31 -9.05 16.44
N GLY A 64 -7.73 -10.12 16.99
CA GLY A 64 -6.60 -10.85 16.38
C GLY A 64 -6.97 -11.44 15.03
N GLU A 65 -8.06 -12.22 14.96
CA GLU A 65 -8.57 -12.82 13.72
C GLU A 65 -8.81 -11.78 12.62
N LEU A 66 -9.39 -10.62 12.97
CA LEU A 66 -9.62 -9.53 12.03
C LEU A 66 -8.31 -8.93 11.51
N ARG A 67 -7.32 -8.69 12.40
CA ARG A 67 -5.99 -8.20 11.99
C ARG A 67 -5.29 -9.18 11.07
N GLU A 68 -5.32 -10.48 11.39
CA GLU A 68 -4.74 -11.53 10.53
C GLU A 68 -5.39 -11.52 9.13
N SER A 69 -6.70 -11.31 9.04
CA SER A 69 -7.39 -11.18 7.74
C SER A 69 -6.95 -9.94 6.97
N ILE A 70 -6.77 -8.80 7.64
CA ILE A 70 -6.31 -7.56 7.01
C ILE A 70 -4.88 -7.73 6.51
N ASP A 71 -4.00 -8.33 7.31
CA ASP A 71 -2.61 -8.57 6.95
C ASP A 71 -2.52 -9.53 5.75
N ALA A 72 -3.29 -10.62 5.77
CA ALA A 72 -3.35 -11.58 4.66
C ALA A 72 -3.84 -10.94 3.35
N LEU A 73 -4.87 -10.10 3.40
CA LEU A 73 -5.36 -9.37 2.22
C LEU A 73 -4.35 -8.32 1.75
N THR A 74 -3.66 -7.64 2.66
CA THR A 74 -2.61 -6.66 2.33
C THR A 74 -1.42 -7.33 1.63
N MET A 75 -0.96 -8.48 2.14
CA MET A 75 0.08 -9.28 1.48
C MET A 75 -0.37 -9.76 0.10
N ARG A 76 -1.63 -10.18 -0.04
CA ARG A 76 -2.18 -10.61 -1.33
C ARG A 76 -2.27 -9.46 -2.34
N LEU A 77 -2.62 -8.26 -1.86
CA LEU A 77 -2.66 -7.04 -2.67
C LEU A 77 -1.28 -6.65 -3.19
N ASP A 78 -0.25 -6.72 -2.33
CA ASP A 78 1.14 -6.46 -2.72
C ASP A 78 1.61 -7.44 -3.80
N GLU A 79 1.36 -8.75 -3.61
CA GLU A 79 1.72 -9.77 -4.59
C GLU A 79 1.02 -9.55 -5.95
N ILE A 80 -0.28 -9.24 -5.96
CA ILE A 80 -1.01 -8.95 -7.21
C ILE A 80 -0.49 -7.65 -7.84
N SER A 81 -0.14 -6.64 -7.06
CA SER A 81 0.43 -5.39 -7.57
C SER A 81 1.79 -5.62 -8.21
N ARG A 82 2.62 -6.49 -7.62
CA ARG A 82 3.91 -6.90 -8.21
C ARG A 82 3.71 -7.67 -9.51
N GLN A 83 2.77 -8.62 -9.54
CA GLN A 83 2.40 -9.36 -10.75
C GLN A 83 1.88 -8.43 -11.85
N GLU A 84 1.06 -7.44 -11.50
CA GLU A 84 0.56 -6.43 -12.43
C GLU A 84 1.71 -5.63 -13.06
N SER A 85 2.69 -5.19 -12.26
CA SER A 85 3.87 -4.46 -12.77
C SER A 85 4.69 -5.33 -13.72
N GLN A 86 5.02 -6.56 -13.31
CA GLN A 86 5.79 -7.49 -14.15
C GLN A 86 5.08 -7.79 -15.47
N GLN A 87 3.76 -7.98 -15.43
CA GLN A 87 2.95 -8.21 -16.63
C GLN A 87 2.93 -6.99 -17.56
N ARG A 88 2.91 -5.77 -17.00
CA ARG A 88 2.98 -4.51 -17.76
C ARG A 88 4.35 -4.33 -18.41
N GLU A 89 5.43 -4.62 -17.70
CA GLU A 89 6.80 -4.56 -18.23
C GLU A 89 7.00 -5.59 -19.36
N ALA A 90 6.57 -6.84 -19.15
CA ALA A 90 6.64 -7.88 -20.17
C ALA A 90 5.82 -7.53 -21.42
N ARG A 91 4.67 -6.88 -21.24
CA ARG A 91 3.88 -6.33 -22.35
C ARG A 91 4.66 -5.23 -23.09
N GLN A 92 5.23 -4.26 -22.39
CA GLN A 92 6.00 -3.16 -23.02
C GLN A 92 7.20 -3.70 -23.79
N GLU A 93 7.88 -4.69 -23.24
CA GLU A 93 8.98 -5.38 -23.93
C GLU A 93 8.49 -6.09 -25.19
N ALA A 94 7.34 -6.78 -25.13
CA ALA A 94 6.73 -7.42 -26.30
C ALA A 94 6.28 -6.38 -27.35
N GLU A 95 5.73 -5.23 -26.92
CA GLU A 95 5.39 -4.10 -27.80
C GLU A 95 6.62 -3.57 -28.53
N LEU A 96 7.75 -3.45 -27.83
CA LEU A 96 9.01 -3.04 -28.43
C LEU A 96 9.49 -4.06 -29.48
N ARG A 97 9.48 -5.36 -29.15
CA ARG A 97 9.85 -6.43 -30.09
C ARG A 97 8.95 -6.47 -31.33
N ALA A 98 7.65 -6.24 -31.15
CA ALA A 98 6.70 -6.13 -32.26
C ALA A 98 7.03 -4.94 -33.16
N ALA A 99 7.34 -3.78 -32.58
CA ALA A 99 7.72 -2.58 -33.32
C ALA A 99 9.04 -2.75 -34.09
N VAL A 100 9.98 -3.55 -33.57
CA VAL A 100 11.23 -3.95 -34.25
C VAL A 100 10.94 -4.95 -35.39
N GLY A 101 9.75 -5.54 -35.44
CA GLY A 101 9.32 -6.48 -36.48
C GLY A 101 9.61 -7.94 -36.17
N GLU A 102 9.93 -8.29 -34.92
CA GLU A 102 10.15 -9.69 -34.50
C GLU A 102 8.86 -10.54 -34.57
N TYR A 103 7.70 -9.89 -34.51
CA TYR A 103 6.40 -10.54 -34.57
C TYR A 103 5.63 -10.11 -35.81
N THR A 104 4.97 -11.08 -36.46
CA THR A 104 3.93 -10.78 -37.45
C THR A 104 2.68 -10.20 -36.78
N ASP A 105 1.86 -9.45 -37.51
CA ASP A 105 0.60 -8.88 -36.99
C ASP A 105 -0.33 -9.94 -36.35
N LYS A 106 -0.29 -11.17 -36.86
CA LYS A 106 -1.09 -12.28 -36.33
C LYS A 106 -0.52 -12.76 -34.98
N GLN A 107 0.79 -12.98 -34.90
CA GLN A 107 1.46 -13.36 -33.65
C GLN A 107 1.30 -12.27 -32.59
N TRP A 108 1.42 -11.00 -32.99
CA TRP A 108 1.21 -9.86 -32.12
C TRP A 108 -0.21 -9.80 -31.55
N LYS A 109 -1.24 -10.00 -32.38
CA LYS A 109 -2.64 -10.03 -31.91
C LYS A 109 -2.92 -11.16 -30.92
N GLU A 110 -2.35 -12.34 -31.15
CA GLU A 110 -2.53 -13.50 -30.26
C GLU A 110 -1.82 -13.28 -28.91
N ILE A 111 -0.55 -12.85 -28.96
CA ILE A 111 0.28 -12.61 -27.78
C ILE A 111 -0.26 -11.41 -27.00
N GLY A 112 -0.44 -10.25 -27.65
CA GLY A 112 -0.98 -9.04 -27.04
C GLY A 112 -2.36 -9.25 -26.40
N GLY A 113 -3.24 -9.99 -27.07
CA GLY A 113 -4.55 -10.34 -26.52
C GLY A 113 -4.49 -11.23 -25.27
N ALA A 114 -3.45 -12.06 -25.12
CA ALA A 114 -3.22 -12.83 -23.89
C ALA A 114 -2.72 -11.94 -22.74
N TRP A 115 -1.75 -11.05 -23.00
CA TRP A 115 -1.27 -10.07 -22.01
C TRP A 115 -2.39 -9.15 -21.52
N ASP A 116 -3.23 -8.66 -22.43
CA ASP A 116 -4.39 -7.81 -22.12
C ASP A 116 -5.40 -8.52 -21.20
N LYS A 117 -5.74 -9.78 -21.52
CA LYS A 117 -6.67 -10.57 -20.69
C LYS A 117 -6.13 -10.79 -19.28
N GLU A 118 -4.85 -11.11 -19.16
CA GLU A 118 -4.22 -11.33 -17.86
C GLU A 118 -4.13 -10.03 -17.05
N LEU A 119 -3.82 -8.91 -17.70
CA LEU A 119 -3.80 -7.61 -17.05
C LEU A 119 -5.20 -7.21 -16.54
N VAL A 120 -6.25 -7.43 -17.35
CA VAL A 120 -7.64 -7.21 -16.94
C VAL A 120 -8.01 -8.09 -15.74
N ARG A 121 -7.56 -9.35 -15.73
CA ARG A 121 -7.77 -10.27 -14.60
C ARG A 121 -7.09 -9.76 -13.32
N LEU A 122 -5.81 -9.40 -13.39
CA LEU A 122 -5.04 -8.89 -12.26
C LEU A 122 -5.63 -7.59 -11.69
N VAL A 123 -6.01 -6.65 -12.55
CA VAL A 123 -6.66 -5.39 -12.13
C VAL A 123 -8.01 -5.67 -11.46
N LYS A 124 -8.80 -6.61 -12.00
CA LYS A 124 -10.08 -7.00 -11.37
C LYS A 124 -9.85 -7.60 -9.99
N ASP A 125 -8.90 -8.51 -9.85
CA ASP A 125 -8.58 -9.17 -8.59
C ASP A 125 -8.05 -8.16 -7.56
N LYS A 126 -7.19 -7.23 -7.99
CA LYS A 126 -6.69 -6.11 -7.17
C LYS A 126 -7.84 -5.26 -6.62
N ASN A 127 -8.72 -4.78 -7.50
CA ASN A 127 -9.87 -3.96 -7.11
C ASN A 127 -10.81 -4.69 -6.14
N ALA A 128 -10.99 -6.01 -6.32
CA ALA A 128 -11.80 -6.82 -5.41
C ALA A 128 -11.18 -6.89 -4.00
N ILE A 129 -9.86 -7.06 -3.90
CA ILE A 129 -9.15 -7.09 -2.61
C ILE A 129 -9.12 -5.71 -1.96
N GLU A 130 -8.88 -4.64 -2.73
CA GLU A 130 -8.95 -3.27 -2.23
C GLU A 130 -10.34 -2.94 -1.68
N ALA A 131 -11.41 -3.38 -2.36
CA ALA A 131 -12.77 -3.23 -1.88
C ALA A 131 -13.00 -3.99 -0.56
N GLN A 132 -12.49 -5.22 -0.44
CA GLN A 132 -12.57 -6.00 0.80
C GLN A 132 -11.80 -5.34 1.95
N LEU A 133 -10.57 -4.88 1.71
CA LEU A 133 -9.78 -4.16 2.71
C LEU A 133 -10.46 -2.87 3.17
N ASN A 134 -10.99 -2.09 2.23
CA ASN A 134 -11.72 -0.87 2.55
C ASN A 134 -12.98 -1.17 3.36
N GLU A 135 -13.70 -2.24 3.02
CA GLU A 135 -14.88 -2.65 3.77
C GLU A 135 -14.50 -3.06 5.18
N LEU A 136 -13.51 -3.94 5.38
CA LEU A 136 -13.04 -4.35 6.71
C LEU A 136 -12.53 -3.16 7.56
N ASN A 137 -11.80 -2.22 6.96
CA ASN A 137 -11.33 -1.03 7.65
C ASN A 137 -12.47 -0.08 8.02
N ARG A 138 -13.44 0.13 7.12
CA ARG A 138 -14.63 0.94 7.38
C ARG A 138 -15.44 0.35 8.52
N ILE A 139 -15.68 -0.95 8.44
CA ILE A 139 -16.32 -1.77 9.46
C ILE A 139 -15.67 -1.57 10.83
N PHE A 140 -14.33 -1.66 10.89
CA PHE A 140 -13.58 -1.49 12.12
C PHE A 140 -13.73 -0.06 12.68
N ALA A 141 -13.64 0.95 11.81
CA ALA A 141 -13.81 2.34 12.18
C ALA A 141 -15.22 2.65 12.72
N LEU A 142 -16.27 2.07 12.12
CA LEU A 142 -17.65 2.23 12.58
C LEU A 142 -17.85 1.63 13.98
N SER A 143 -17.33 0.43 14.23
CA SER A 143 -17.41 -0.21 15.55
C SER A 143 -16.72 0.61 16.65
N VAL A 144 -15.55 1.19 16.36
CA VAL A 144 -14.84 2.07 17.30
C VAL A 144 -15.61 3.37 17.54
N LYS A 145 -16.25 3.93 16.51
CA LYS A 145 -17.03 5.17 16.61
C LYS A 145 -18.35 4.97 17.40
N GLU A 146 -19.06 3.87 17.17
CA GLU A 146 -20.28 3.53 17.92
C GLU A 146 -20.03 3.43 19.43
N LYS A 147 -18.89 2.84 19.84
CA LYS A 147 -18.45 2.85 21.24
C LYS A 147 -18.26 4.25 21.81
N GLN A 148 -17.54 5.12 21.08
CA GLN A 148 -17.28 6.47 21.56
C GLN A 148 -18.57 7.27 21.71
N ALA A 149 -19.52 7.11 20.78
CA ALA A 149 -20.83 7.74 20.87
C ALA A 149 -21.68 7.21 22.04
N GLY A 150 -21.66 5.89 22.29
CA GLY A 150 -22.34 5.27 23.44
C GLY A 150 -21.78 5.73 24.79
N ALA A 151 -20.46 5.86 24.90
CA ALA A 151 -19.80 6.39 26.10
C ALA A 151 -20.18 7.87 26.38
N ILE A 152 -20.33 8.69 25.33
CA ILE A 152 -20.72 10.09 25.46
C ILE A 152 -22.21 10.23 25.82
N ALA A 153 -23.08 9.36 25.31
CA ALA A 153 -24.52 9.39 25.58
C ALA A 153 -24.87 8.95 27.02
N LEU A 154 -24.14 7.99 27.57
CA LEU A 154 -24.33 7.50 28.96
C LEU A 154 -23.66 8.40 30.01
N GLY A 155 -22.79 9.33 29.61
CA GLY A 155 -22.08 10.26 30.48
C GLY A 155 -22.79 11.59 30.80
N ARG A 156 -24.09 11.75 30.49
CA ARG A 156 -24.83 12.98 30.78
C ARG A 156 -25.68 12.83 32.06
N PRO A 157 -25.21 13.27 33.24
CA PRO A 157 -26.09 13.44 34.38
C PRO A 157 -27.02 14.63 34.11
N GLY A 158 -28.31 14.44 34.40
CA GLY A 158 -29.30 15.52 34.36
C GLY A 158 -28.85 16.68 35.25
N SER A 159 -28.72 17.86 34.65
CA SER A 159 -28.74 19.12 35.38
C SER A 159 -30.14 19.69 35.16
N GLU A 160 -31.03 19.37 36.09
CA GLU A 160 -32.30 20.06 36.26
C GLU A 160 -32.09 21.31 37.13
N ASP A 161 -32.88 22.32 36.81
CA ASP A 161 -32.94 23.70 37.27
C ASP A 161 -32.50 24.05 38.70
N GLY A 162 -31.72 25.13 38.79
CA GLY A 162 -31.44 25.88 40.01
C GLY A 162 -31.06 27.32 39.68
N SER A 163 -32.06 28.14 39.38
CA SER A 163 -31.92 29.60 39.24
C SER A 163 -31.62 30.24 40.60
N GLY A 164 -30.52 31.00 40.70
CA GLY A 164 -30.29 31.88 41.85
C GLY A 164 -28.84 32.35 42.03
N GLY A 165 -28.61 33.63 41.76
CA GLY A 165 -27.62 34.44 42.49
C GLY A 165 -26.21 34.45 41.94
N GLY A 166 -25.83 35.57 41.33
CA GLY A 166 -24.52 35.78 40.76
C GLY A 166 -23.37 35.79 41.77
N SER A 167 -22.17 35.46 41.28
CA SER A 167 -20.92 36.10 41.68
C SER A 167 -19.75 35.66 40.80
N ARG A 168 -19.12 36.67 40.18
CA ARG A 168 -17.70 36.80 39.80
C ARG A 168 -17.03 35.64 39.06
N ALA A 169 -16.70 35.94 37.80
CA ALA A 169 -15.56 35.36 37.10
C ALA A 169 -14.27 35.49 37.96
N PRO A 170 -13.48 34.43 38.15
CA PRO A 170 -12.11 34.57 38.58
C PRO A 170 -11.26 34.99 37.36
N ILE A 171 -10.88 36.27 37.38
CA ILE A 171 -9.83 36.82 36.54
C ILE A 171 -8.54 36.08 36.94
N SER A 172 -8.00 35.25 36.05
CA SER A 172 -6.66 34.71 36.24
C SER A 172 -5.63 35.84 36.06
N PRO A 173 -4.66 36.00 36.96
CA PRO A 173 -3.59 36.96 36.78
C PRO A 173 -2.69 36.51 35.62
N VAL A 174 -2.60 37.37 34.61
CA VAL A 174 -1.59 37.29 33.54
C VAL A 174 -0.22 37.39 34.20
N VAL A 175 0.53 36.28 34.14
CA VAL A 175 1.95 36.26 34.46
C VAL A 175 2.71 36.90 33.27
N PRO A 176 3.58 37.90 33.49
CA PRO A 176 4.44 38.42 32.44
C PRO A 176 5.40 37.33 31.95
N ARG A 177 5.31 36.99 30.67
CA ARG A 177 6.28 36.14 29.97
C ARG A 177 7.58 36.92 29.77
N PRO A 178 8.76 36.38 30.15
CA PRO A 178 10.05 36.97 29.79
C PRO A 178 10.18 37.04 28.26
N ALA A 179 10.61 38.20 27.77
CA ALA A 179 10.89 38.45 26.36
C ALA A 179 12.00 37.52 25.86
N ILE A 180 11.68 36.64 24.92
CA ILE A 180 12.66 35.96 24.08
C ILE A 180 12.92 36.92 22.91
N PRO A 181 14.18 37.28 22.60
CA PRO A 181 14.48 38.12 21.46
C PRO A 181 14.07 37.45 20.15
N GLU A 182 13.32 38.18 19.33
CA GLU A 182 12.95 37.76 17.97
C GLU A 182 14.20 37.53 17.11
N PRO A 183 14.24 36.47 16.28
CA PRO A 183 15.25 36.34 15.25
C PRO A 183 15.05 37.44 14.20
N PRO A 184 16.13 38.04 13.66
CA PRO A 184 16.02 39.13 12.70
C PRO A 184 15.28 38.67 11.44
N THR A 185 14.28 39.46 11.09
CA THR A 185 13.55 39.39 9.83
C THR A 185 14.52 39.63 8.67
N LEU A 186 14.74 38.58 7.86
CA LEU A 186 15.42 38.71 6.58
C LEU A 186 14.48 39.44 5.61
N ASN A 187 14.62 40.77 5.53
CA ASN A 187 14.18 41.52 4.37
C ASN A 187 14.95 41.00 3.13
N PRO A 188 14.27 40.76 2.00
CA PRO A 188 14.94 40.43 0.75
C PRO A 188 15.65 41.67 0.21
N PRO A 189 16.97 41.64 -0.08
CA PRO A 189 17.62 42.74 -0.76
C PRO A 189 17.17 42.80 -2.21
N SER A 190 16.71 44.00 -2.59
CA SER A 190 16.56 44.42 -3.97
C SER A 190 17.85 44.19 -4.77
N ARG A 191 17.67 43.55 -5.93
CA ARG A 191 18.29 43.84 -7.23
C ARG A 191 19.44 44.84 -7.19
N VAL A 192 20.66 44.33 -7.36
CA VAL A 192 21.80 45.05 -7.91
C VAL A 192 22.26 44.28 -9.14
N GLU A 193 22.49 45.04 -10.21
CA GLU A 193 22.88 44.60 -11.54
C GLU A 193 24.31 44.03 -11.63
N GLN A 194 24.51 43.28 -12.74
CA GLN A 194 25.74 43.03 -13.50
C GLN A 194 26.45 41.68 -13.28
N PRO A 195 27.16 41.13 -14.30
CA PRO A 195 27.01 41.28 -15.74
C PRO A 195 26.77 39.93 -16.46
N VAL A 196 26.11 40.02 -17.60
CA VAL A 196 25.86 38.93 -18.54
C VAL A 196 27.18 38.40 -19.14
N SER A 197 27.55 37.16 -18.84
CA SER A 197 28.52 36.42 -19.63
C SER A 197 27.85 35.86 -20.87
N SER A 198 28.31 36.35 -22.01
CA SER A 198 27.92 36.01 -23.37
C SER A 198 28.08 34.52 -23.66
N ARG A 199 26.97 33.81 -23.89
CA ARG A 199 26.96 32.57 -24.66
C ARG A 199 26.15 32.79 -25.94
N PRO A 200 26.69 32.47 -27.14
CA PRO A 200 25.98 32.71 -28.40
C PRO A 200 24.73 31.85 -28.51
N GLN A 201 23.58 32.48 -28.72
CA GLN A 201 22.35 31.85 -29.21
C GLN A 201 22.46 31.66 -30.74
N PRO A 202 22.09 30.49 -31.29
CA PRO A 202 21.66 30.39 -32.66
C PRO A 202 20.20 30.89 -32.78
N ALA A 203 19.98 31.79 -33.73
CA ALA A 203 18.70 32.44 -34.00
C ALA A 203 17.62 31.46 -34.46
N ALA A 204 16.41 31.64 -33.92
CA ALA A 204 15.16 31.21 -34.55
C ALA A 204 14.51 32.42 -35.23
N PRO A 205 14.07 32.34 -36.50
CA PRO A 205 13.07 33.25 -37.04
C PRO A 205 11.65 32.66 -36.89
N SER A 206 10.74 33.54 -36.48
CA SER A 206 9.32 33.30 -36.25
C SER A 206 8.48 33.29 -37.54
N THR A 207 7.59 32.29 -37.60
CA THR A 207 6.20 32.26 -38.15
C THR A 207 5.96 32.50 -39.67
N PRO A 208 4.73 32.28 -40.18
CA PRO A 208 3.98 31.01 -40.26
C PRO A 208 3.52 30.75 -41.72
N THR A 209 3.31 29.50 -42.16
CA THR A 209 2.41 29.22 -43.31
C THR A 209 1.98 27.75 -43.34
N THR A 210 0.67 27.62 -43.37
CA THR A 210 -0.18 26.53 -43.84
C THR A 210 0.40 25.73 -45.01
N ARG A 211 0.41 24.40 -44.90
CA ARG A 211 -0.04 23.40 -45.91
C ARG A 211 0.74 22.09 -45.75
N THR A 212 -0.02 21.01 -45.65
CA THR A 212 0.42 19.63 -45.90
C THR A 212 0.89 19.49 -47.35
N PRO A 213 2.01 18.80 -47.58
CA PRO A 213 2.01 17.79 -48.64
C PRO A 213 3.00 16.64 -48.37
N PHE A 214 2.53 15.40 -48.31
CA PHE A 214 3.27 14.27 -48.89
C PHE A 214 2.36 13.05 -49.04
N ASP A 215 1.41 13.19 -49.96
CA ASP A 215 0.90 12.09 -50.76
C ASP A 215 1.54 12.32 -52.13
N GLU A 216 2.65 11.66 -52.43
CA GLU A 216 3.15 11.44 -53.80
C GLU A 216 4.40 10.56 -53.76
N PHE A 217 4.34 9.35 -54.32
CA PHE A 217 5.35 8.69 -55.18
C PHE A 217 5.06 7.17 -55.28
N PRO A 218 5.30 6.54 -56.43
CA PRO A 218 4.28 6.41 -57.47
C PRO A 218 3.91 4.95 -57.77
N VAL A 219 2.64 4.73 -58.12
CA VAL A 219 2.15 3.50 -58.74
C VAL A 219 2.52 3.49 -60.23
N LEU A 220 3.37 2.56 -60.65
CA LEU A 220 3.48 2.09 -62.03
C LEU A 220 3.52 0.54 -62.06
N ARG A 221 2.31 -0.02 -62.20
CA ARG A 221 1.80 -1.09 -63.10
C ARG A 221 2.65 -2.31 -63.55
N PRO A 222 1.96 -3.41 -63.95
CA PRO A 222 2.41 -4.80 -63.82
C PRO A 222 3.00 -5.38 -65.12
N GLY A 223 3.88 -6.37 -64.96
CA GLY A 223 4.37 -7.24 -66.03
C GLY A 223 3.91 -8.69 -65.84
N SER A 224 3.18 -9.19 -66.82
CA SER A 224 2.59 -10.53 -66.92
C SER A 224 3.59 -11.61 -67.35
N GLY A 225 3.45 -12.84 -66.85
CA GLY A 225 4.04 -14.05 -67.47
C GLY A 225 4.24 -15.23 -66.49
N PRO A 226 4.11 -16.52 -66.90
CA PRO A 226 3.17 -17.43 -66.24
C PRO A 226 3.74 -18.71 -65.57
N ALA A 227 2.95 -19.25 -64.63
CA ALA A 227 2.67 -20.66 -64.24
C ALA A 227 3.74 -21.78 -64.32
N SER A 228 4.09 -22.40 -63.18
CA SER A 228 3.65 -23.77 -62.75
C SER A 228 4.52 -24.38 -61.60
N PRO A 229 3.99 -25.29 -60.72
CA PRO A 229 4.68 -25.97 -59.59
C PRO A 229 4.88 -27.50 -59.88
N PRO A 230 5.12 -28.47 -58.92
CA PRO A 230 5.44 -28.46 -57.46
C PRO A 230 6.57 -29.46 -57.00
N SER A 231 6.73 -29.57 -55.66
CA SER A 231 7.17 -30.73 -54.84
C SER A 231 8.66 -31.03 -54.55
N SER A 232 9.02 -31.02 -53.26
CA SER A 232 9.35 -32.23 -52.47
C SER A 232 9.61 -31.93 -50.98
N ALA A 233 9.24 -32.91 -50.15
CA ALA A 233 9.22 -32.91 -48.68
C ALA A 233 10.57 -33.26 -48.03
N ALA A 234 10.75 -32.87 -46.75
CA ALA A 234 11.37 -33.65 -45.65
C ALA A 234 11.62 -32.70 -44.45
N VAL A 235 10.86 -32.80 -43.36
CA VAL A 235 11.19 -33.50 -42.11
C VAL A 235 12.53 -33.06 -41.49
N ALA A 236 12.45 -32.25 -40.42
CA ALA A 236 13.44 -32.26 -39.34
C ALA A 236 12.77 -31.84 -38.01
N THR A 237 12.69 -32.82 -37.12
CA THR A 237 12.34 -32.78 -35.69
C THR A 237 13.32 -31.90 -34.89
N PRO A 238 12.87 -31.16 -33.85
CA PRO A 238 13.79 -30.63 -32.84
C PRO A 238 14.07 -31.68 -31.76
N PRO A 239 15.31 -31.78 -31.23
CA PRO A 239 15.58 -32.67 -30.11
C PRO A 239 15.15 -32.03 -28.78
N SER A 240 14.37 -32.79 -28.01
CA SER A 240 14.11 -32.58 -26.59
C SER A 240 15.16 -33.30 -25.75
N VAL A 241 15.72 -32.64 -24.72
CA VAL A 241 16.22 -33.22 -23.44
C VAL A 241 16.70 -32.09 -22.50
N PRO A 242 16.79 -32.27 -21.17
CA PRO A 242 15.73 -32.66 -20.25
C PRO A 242 15.66 -31.72 -19.02
N LYS A 243 14.55 -31.82 -18.28
CA LYS A 243 14.29 -31.19 -17.00
C LYS A 243 15.20 -31.79 -15.90
N THR A 244 16.09 -30.98 -15.32
CA THR A 244 16.62 -31.21 -13.97
C THR A 244 16.29 -30.02 -13.09
N GLY A 245 15.74 -30.32 -11.92
CA GLY A 245 15.30 -29.33 -10.94
C GLY A 245 16.48 -28.67 -10.25
N GLY A 246 16.26 -27.40 -9.88
CA GLY A 246 17.16 -26.58 -9.09
C GLY A 246 16.89 -25.13 -9.44
N THR A 247 16.20 -24.41 -8.56
CA THR A 247 16.03 -22.96 -8.64
C THR A 247 17.41 -22.33 -8.49
N GLN A 248 18.14 -22.17 -9.60
CA GLN A 248 19.35 -21.36 -9.65
C GLN A 248 18.94 -20.00 -10.17
N ASP A 249 18.99 -19.02 -9.27
CA ASP A 249 18.88 -17.62 -9.59
C ASP A 249 19.98 -17.27 -10.62
N PRO A 250 19.67 -16.58 -11.74
CA PRO A 250 20.66 -16.20 -12.75
C PRO A 250 21.80 -15.30 -12.23
N ARG A 251 21.74 -14.81 -10.98
CA ARG A 251 22.88 -14.18 -10.28
C ARG A 251 23.91 -15.17 -9.72
N SER A 252 23.56 -16.44 -9.55
CA SER A 252 24.42 -17.45 -8.91
C SER A 252 25.61 -17.89 -9.78
N GLU A 253 25.57 -17.60 -11.09
CA GLU A 253 26.68 -17.89 -12.02
C GLU A 253 27.81 -16.86 -11.95
N GLN A 254 27.59 -15.69 -11.34
CA GLN A 254 28.65 -14.70 -11.14
C GLN A 254 29.43 -15.04 -9.87
N HIS A 255 30.69 -15.46 -9.99
CA HIS A 255 31.51 -15.72 -8.81
C HIS A 255 31.71 -14.44 -7.98
N LYS A 256 31.50 -14.54 -6.66
CA LYS A 256 31.78 -13.46 -5.69
C LYS A 256 33.29 -13.20 -5.62
N THR A 257 33.74 -12.15 -6.29
CA THR A 257 35.18 -11.80 -6.38
C THR A 257 35.56 -10.54 -5.61
N LEU A 258 34.58 -9.72 -5.19
CA LEU A 258 34.85 -8.44 -4.53
C LEU A 258 34.84 -8.60 -3.00
N LYS A 259 35.95 -8.25 -2.33
CA LYS A 259 36.07 -8.37 -0.88
C LYS A 259 35.69 -7.07 -0.18
N CYS A 260 34.86 -7.16 0.84
CA CYS A 260 34.53 -6.03 1.69
C CYS A 260 35.75 -5.57 2.51
N PRO A 261 36.09 -4.26 2.52
CA PRO A 261 37.20 -3.75 3.32
C PRO A 261 36.95 -3.80 4.83
N GLU A 262 35.68 -3.72 5.25
CA GLU A 262 35.28 -3.70 6.66
C GLU A 262 35.30 -5.10 7.30
N CYS A 263 34.74 -6.11 6.61
CA CYS A 263 34.54 -7.44 7.21
C CYS A 263 35.16 -8.61 6.43
N GLY A 264 35.78 -8.35 5.28
CA GLY A 264 36.46 -9.36 4.45
C GLY A 264 35.55 -10.33 3.71
N ALA A 265 34.21 -10.19 3.80
CA ALA A 265 33.28 -11.05 3.08
C ALA A 265 33.39 -10.87 1.56
N ALA A 266 33.24 -11.96 0.81
CA ALA A 266 33.15 -11.92 -0.65
C ALA A 266 31.72 -11.54 -1.08
N ASN A 267 31.60 -10.59 -1.99
CA ASN A 267 30.35 -10.05 -2.54
C ASN A 267 30.43 -10.08 -4.07
N TYR A 268 29.29 -9.89 -4.74
CA TYR A 268 29.25 -9.80 -6.20
C TYR A 268 29.81 -8.44 -6.67
N PRO A 269 30.49 -8.38 -7.82
CA PRO A 269 31.02 -7.13 -8.37
C PRO A 269 29.98 -6.03 -8.64
N THR A 270 28.69 -6.39 -8.75
CA THR A 270 27.58 -5.45 -8.96
C THR A 270 27.04 -4.86 -7.66
N GLU A 271 27.45 -5.38 -6.49
CA GLU A 271 26.94 -4.90 -5.20
C GLU A 271 27.65 -3.62 -4.76
N TRP A 272 26.86 -2.64 -4.32
CA TRP A 272 27.36 -1.37 -3.80
C TRP A 272 27.65 -1.44 -2.30
N TYR A 273 27.04 -2.40 -1.61
CA TYR A 273 27.16 -2.61 -0.16
C TYR A 273 27.39 -4.08 0.15
N CYS A 274 28.10 -4.35 1.24
CA CYS A 274 28.39 -5.71 1.67
C CYS A 274 27.14 -6.39 2.22
N GLU A 275 26.81 -7.57 1.71
CA GLU A 275 25.67 -8.39 2.17
C GLU A 275 25.80 -8.83 3.63
N ARG A 276 27.03 -8.83 4.19
CA ARG A 276 27.30 -9.30 5.55
C ARG A 276 27.29 -8.18 6.60
N CYS A 277 27.89 -7.04 6.29
CA CYS A 277 28.06 -5.95 7.27
C CYS A 277 27.47 -4.60 6.83
N GLY A 278 26.93 -4.50 5.62
CA GLY A 278 26.37 -3.26 5.07
C GLY A 278 27.39 -2.19 4.72
N GLY A 279 28.69 -2.47 4.84
CA GLY A 279 29.75 -1.52 4.47
C GLY A 279 29.78 -1.29 2.96
N GLU A 280 30.09 -0.07 2.53
CA GLU A 280 30.22 0.29 1.12
C GLU A 280 31.38 -0.47 0.45
N LEU A 281 31.16 -0.91 -0.80
CA LEU A 281 32.11 -1.72 -1.57
C LEU A 281 32.78 -0.94 -2.70
N ALA A 282 32.20 0.19 -3.11
CA ALA A 282 32.62 0.99 -4.26
C ALA A 282 33.08 2.39 -3.83
N THR A 283 34.19 2.45 -3.10
CA THR A 283 34.89 3.69 -2.77
C THR A 283 36.38 3.42 -2.65
N MET A 284 37.05 3.27 -3.81
CA MET A 284 38.46 3.62 -4.05
C MET A 284 38.82 3.55 -5.53
#